data_AF-G1NK42-F1
#
_entry.id   AF-G1NK42-F1
#
_cell.length_a   1.000
_cell.length_b   1.000
_cell.length_c   1.000
_cell.angle_alpha   90.00
_cell.angle_beta   90.00
_cell.angle_gamma   90.00
#
_symmetry.space_group_name_H-M   'P 1'
#
loop_
_entity.id
_entity.type
_entity.pdbx_description
1 polymer ?
#
loop_
_entity_poly.entity_id
_entity_poly.type
_entity_poly.pdbx_seq_one_letter_code
_entity_poly.pdbx_strand_id
1 'polypeptide(L)'
;DHVKACGSVLDSDLPTPILLCLLGYTTLSGEIGTKKKVKRLLSFQRYFHASRLLRGIIPQASLYLLDEDYLGQARHMLSKVGTWDFDIFLFDRLTNGNSLVTLLCHLFNVHGLIHHFQLDMVTLHRFLVMVQEDYHSQNPYHNAVHAADVTQAMHCYLREPKLASFLTPSDIMLGLLAAAAHDVDHPGVNQPFLIKTKHHLASLYQNVSVLENHHWRSTIGMLRESRLLAHLPKEVTQDMEQQLGSLILATDINRQNEFLIRLKSHLDNQDLRLEDARDRHFMLQIALKCADICNPCRLWELSKQWSERVCEEFYRQGDLEQKFELEISPLCNQQKDTIPSIQIGFMTYIVEPLFERWAQFTGDTPLSENMLNHLRRNKAKWRSLLHKQHSSSRSNDHSGQVTDSQEQTLNEEETP
;
A
#
# COMPACT_ATOMS: atom_id res chain seq x y z
N ASP A 1 5.15 -27.05 27.04
CA ASP A 1 4.09 -26.96 26.01
C ASP A 1 3.70 -25.50 25.82
N HIS A 2 4.12 -24.93 24.69
CA HIS A 2 4.49 -23.52 24.64
C HIS A 2 3.45 -22.60 23.99
N VAL A 3 2.76 -21.81 24.83
CA VAL A 3 2.27 -20.47 24.47
C VAL A 3 2.53 -19.54 25.66
N LYS A 4 3.62 -18.76 25.62
CA LYS A 4 3.81 -17.55 26.45
C LYS A 4 5.10 -16.79 26.08
N ALA A 5 5.09 -15.51 26.45
CA ALA A 5 6.20 -14.56 26.51
C ALA A 5 6.71 -13.97 25.18
N CYS A 6 6.17 -12.80 24.84
CA CYS A 6 7.01 -11.65 24.55
C CYS A 6 6.35 -10.40 25.16
N GLY A 7 6.73 -10.11 26.41
CA GLY A 7 6.38 -8.85 27.07
C GLY A 7 7.68 -8.18 27.51
N SER A 8 7.92 -6.96 27.04
CA SER A 8 9.06 -6.14 27.45
C SER A 8 8.56 -4.95 28.26
N VAL A 9 9.06 -4.90 29.48
CA VAL A 9 8.77 -3.95 30.55
C VAL A 9 8.87 -2.48 30.10
N LEU A 10 7.94 -1.67 30.60
CA LEU A 10 8.04 -0.20 30.63
C LEU A 10 9.07 0.19 31.70
N ASP A 11 10.06 0.99 31.34
CA ASP A 11 10.75 1.84 32.32
C ASP A 11 10.45 3.30 32.01
N SER A 12 9.89 3.97 33.00
CA SER A 12 9.58 5.39 32.98
C SER A 12 10.66 6.16 33.71
N ASP A 13 11.30 7.13 33.06
CA ASP A 13 11.73 8.34 33.74
C ASP A 13 11.92 9.51 32.77
N LEU A 14 11.25 10.62 33.08
CA LEU A 14 11.40 11.93 32.46
C LEU A 14 11.96 12.86 33.55
N PRO A 15 12.85 13.78 33.20
CA PRO A 15 12.38 15.17 33.26
C PRO A 15 12.83 16.06 32.08
N THR A 16 11.92 16.96 31.73
CA THR A 16 12.07 18.19 30.94
C THR A 16 12.86 19.28 31.71
N PRO A 17 13.05 20.49 31.16
CA PRO A 17 13.51 20.94 29.82
C PRO A 17 14.70 21.94 29.97
N ILE A 18 15.14 22.63 28.88
CA ILE A 18 15.95 23.89 28.77
C ILE A 18 16.76 23.82 27.44
N LEU A 19 17.07 24.87 26.68
CA LEU A 19 16.48 26.19 26.37
C LEU A 19 17.18 26.68 25.08
N LEU A 20 16.54 27.53 24.26
CA LEU A 20 17.24 28.21 23.14
C LEU A 20 18.39 29.10 23.65
N CYS A 21 19.53 29.11 22.95
CA CYS A 21 20.27 30.35 22.73
C CYS A 21 21.13 30.34 21.45
N LEU A 22 21.51 31.54 21.01
CA LEU A 22 21.99 31.88 19.67
C LEU A 22 23.38 32.56 19.72
N LEU A 23 24.15 32.40 18.63
CA LEU A 23 25.26 33.27 18.15
C LEU A 23 26.58 33.33 18.95
N GLY A 24 27.73 33.47 18.23
CA GLY A 24 28.95 34.05 18.82
C GLY A 24 30.33 33.61 18.27
N TYR A 25 30.68 34.04 17.05
CA TYR A 25 32.03 34.11 16.43
C TYR A 25 33.33 33.90 17.26
N THR A 26 34.36 33.29 16.62
CA THR A 26 35.70 33.91 16.44
C THR A 26 36.59 33.18 15.41
N THR A 27 37.68 33.83 14.98
CA THR A 27 38.63 33.44 13.89
C THR A 27 40.09 33.75 14.35
N LEU A 28 41.23 33.52 13.66
CA LEU A 28 41.52 33.23 12.23
C LEU A 28 42.97 32.66 12.06
N SER A 29 43.15 31.41 11.59
CA SER A 29 44.43 30.88 11.02
C SER A 29 44.22 29.43 10.55
N GLY A 30 44.69 28.88 9.42
CA GLY A 30 45.55 29.33 8.33
C GLY A 30 45.90 28.11 7.46
N GLU A 31 45.57 28.17 6.16
CA GLU A 31 46.27 27.59 4.99
C GLU A 31 47.05 26.24 5.12
N ILE A 32 46.85 25.18 4.31
CA ILE A 32 46.71 25.04 2.83
C ILE A 32 46.07 23.66 2.50
N GLY A 33 45.38 23.52 1.35
CA GLY A 33 45.31 22.21 0.66
C GLY A 33 43.96 21.75 0.08
N THR A 34 43.86 21.74 -1.26
CA THR A 34 42.84 21.04 -2.08
C THR A 34 41.35 21.44 -1.96
N LYS A 35 40.88 22.25 -2.91
CA LYS A 35 39.45 22.55 -3.13
C LYS A 35 38.69 21.35 -3.73
N LYS A 36 38.31 20.35 -2.93
CA LYS A 36 37.22 19.43 -3.30
C LYS A 36 35.87 20.10 -3.05
N LYS A 37 35.26 20.66 -4.11
CA LYS A 37 33.85 21.09 -4.07
C LYS A 37 32.96 19.87 -3.80
N VAL A 38 32.48 19.71 -2.57
CA VAL A 38 31.40 18.78 -2.24
C VAL A 38 30.11 19.32 -2.85
N LYS A 39 29.87 18.98 -4.13
CA LYS A 39 28.55 19.17 -4.74
C LYS A 39 27.60 18.15 -4.13
N ARG A 40 26.67 18.61 -3.28
CA ARG A 40 25.42 17.88 -3.02
C ARG A 40 24.74 17.63 -4.38
N LEU A 41 24.69 16.38 -4.80
CA LEU A 41 23.90 15.94 -5.96
C LEU A 41 22.58 15.34 -5.47
N LEU A 42 21.72 16.20 -4.95
CA LEU A 42 20.27 15.97 -5.03
C LEU A 42 19.85 16.47 -6.41
N SER A 43 19.82 15.58 -7.39
CA SER A 43 19.42 15.89 -8.76
C SER A 43 18.66 14.70 -9.36
N PHE A 44 17.36 14.64 -9.06
CA PHE A 44 16.36 13.85 -9.80
C PHE A 44 16.14 14.48 -11.18
N GLN A 45 17.17 14.43 -12.02
CA GLN A 45 17.15 14.87 -13.43
C GLN A 45 17.73 13.80 -14.38
N ARG A 46 17.80 12.54 -13.92
CA ARG A 46 18.02 11.38 -14.79
C ARG A 46 16.66 10.71 -14.99
N TYR A 47 16.01 11.03 -16.12
CA TYR A 47 15.03 10.23 -16.90
C TYR A 47 14.12 11.07 -17.83
N PHE A 48 14.60 12.19 -18.40
CA PHE A 48 13.89 12.92 -19.47
C PHE A 48 14.55 12.86 -20.86
N HIS A 49 15.50 11.95 -21.07
CA HIS A 49 16.18 11.76 -22.37
C HIS A 49 16.32 10.29 -22.76
N ALA A 50 15.19 9.66 -23.11
CA ALA A 50 15.14 8.35 -23.77
C ALA A 50 14.00 8.26 -24.81
N SER A 51 13.79 9.30 -25.62
CA SER A 51 12.86 9.27 -26.78
C SER A 51 13.17 10.36 -27.80
N ARG A 52 14.34 10.27 -28.45
CA ARG A 52 14.68 10.98 -29.70
C ARG A 52 16.00 10.44 -30.28
N LEU A 53 15.90 9.44 -31.16
CA LEU A 53 16.74 9.22 -32.36
C LEU A 53 16.63 7.77 -32.87
N LEU A 54 15.55 7.48 -33.60
CA LEU A 54 15.57 6.47 -34.67
C LEU A 54 14.98 7.12 -35.92
N ARG A 55 15.86 7.73 -36.74
CA ARG A 55 15.57 8.04 -38.14
C ARG A 55 16.11 6.90 -38.99
N GLY A 56 15.25 6.14 -39.63
CA GLY A 56 15.67 5.20 -40.67
C GLY A 56 14.76 3.99 -40.79
N ILE A 57 14.21 3.80 -42.00
CA ILE A 57 13.43 2.63 -42.46
C ILE A 57 12.04 2.51 -41.81
N ILE A 58 11.02 2.77 -42.62
CA ILE A 58 9.61 2.48 -42.33
C ILE A 58 9.27 1.13 -42.98
N PRO A 59 8.98 0.07 -42.21
CA PRO A 59 8.14 -1.02 -42.68
C PRO A 59 6.70 -0.49 -42.76
N GLN A 60 6.01 -0.69 -43.90
CA GLN A 60 4.57 -0.43 -43.98
C GLN A 60 3.80 -1.48 -43.17
N ALA A 61 3.77 -1.32 -41.85
CA ALA A 61 2.73 -1.85 -41.00
C ALA A 61 1.64 -0.79 -40.84
N SER A 62 0.38 -1.17 -40.99
CA SER A 62 -0.77 -0.28 -40.95
C SER A 62 -0.99 0.31 -39.56
N LEU A 63 -0.53 1.54 -39.33
CA LEU A 63 -0.79 2.33 -38.11
C LEU A 63 -2.20 2.94 -38.10
N TYR A 64 -3.22 2.09 -38.25
CA TYR A 64 -4.62 2.46 -38.11
C TYR A 64 -5.35 1.37 -37.32
N LEU A 65 -6.22 1.78 -36.39
CA LEU A 65 -7.13 0.95 -35.56
C LEU A 65 -6.53 0.29 -34.29
N LEU A 66 -6.11 1.09 -33.29
CA LEU A 66 -5.79 0.56 -31.94
C LEU A 66 -6.23 1.41 -30.72
N ASP A 67 -6.80 2.61 -30.86
CA ASP A 67 -6.89 3.57 -29.73
C ASP A 67 -8.32 3.91 -29.24
N GLU A 68 -9.27 4.23 -30.13
CA GLU A 68 -10.62 4.67 -29.73
C GLU A 68 -11.41 3.60 -28.95
N ASP A 69 -11.29 2.32 -29.30
CA ASP A 69 -12.02 1.24 -28.63
C ASP A 69 -11.48 0.95 -27.22
N TYR A 70 -10.18 1.12 -26.99
CA TYR A 70 -9.55 0.94 -25.67
C TYR A 70 -9.91 2.11 -24.74
N LEU A 71 -9.80 3.35 -25.24
CA LEU A 71 -10.24 4.56 -24.53
C LEU A 71 -11.76 4.55 -24.28
N GLY A 72 -12.55 4.03 -25.21
CA GLY A 72 -13.99 3.80 -25.06
C GLY A 72 -14.33 2.80 -23.97
N GLN A 73 -13.64 1.66 -23.92
CA GLN A 73 -13.78 0.66 -22.85
C GLN A 73 -13.35 1.21 -21.49
N ALA A 74 -12.21 1.90 -21.41
CA ALA A 74 -11.75 2.55 -20.18
C ALA A 74 -12.77 3.59 -19.68
N ARG A 75 -13.32 4.42 -20.58
CA ARG A 75 -14.40 5.38 -20.27
C ARG A 75 -15.69 4.70 -19.79
N HIS A 76 -16.04 3.54 -20.37
CA HIS A 76 -17.18 2.73 -19.91
C HIS A 76 -16.95 2.14 -18.52
N MET A 77 -15.73 1.67 -18.23
CA MET A 77 -15.37 1.24 -16.87
C MET A 77 -15.47 2.39 -15.87
N LEU A 78 -14.97 3.58 -16.21
CA LEU A 78 -15.09 4.78 -15.36
C LEU A 78 -16.55 5.18 -15.08
N SER A 79 -17.50 4.93 -15.99
CA SER A 79 -18.93 5.14 -15.68
C SER A 79 -19.45 4.25 -14.53
N LYS A 80 -18.69 3.21 -14.18
CA LYS A 80 -18.93 2.28 -13.05
C LYS A 80 -17.88 2.43 -11.94
N VAL A 81 -17.09 3.50 -11.91
CA VAL A 81 -16.00 3.68 -10.93
C VAL A 81 -16.44 3.57 -9.45
N GLY A 82 -17.72 3.79 -9.14
CA GLY A 82 -18.27 3.61 -7.79
C GLY A 82 -18.69 2.19 -7.41
N THR A 83 -18.56 1.18 -8.29
CA THR A 83 -18.91 -0.21 -7.96
C THR A 83 -17.76 -0.92 -7.25
N TRP A 84 -18.05 -1.71 -6.23
CA TRP A 84 -17.03 -2.47 -5.50
C TRP A 84 -16.31 -3.54 -6.34
N ASP A 85 -16.97 -4.03 -7.39
CA ASP A 85 -16.45 -5.04 -8.32
C ASP A 85 -15.62 -4.45 -9.48
N PHE A 86 -15.07 -3.24 -9.32
CA PHE A 86 -14.25 -2.59 -10.35
C PHE A 86 -12.92 -3.34 -10.56
N ASP A 87 -12.71 -3.88 -11.76
CA ASP A 87 -11.47 -4.59 -12.11
C ASP A 87 -10.34 -3.59 -12.43
N ILE A 88 -9.57 -3.25 -11.40
CA ILE A 88 -8.44 -2.32 -11.52
C ILE A 88 -7.34 -2.84 -12.46
N PHE A 89 -7.14 -4.16 -12.56
CA PHE A 89 -6.13 -4.76 -13.45
C PHE A 89 -6.55 -4.69 -14.92
N LEU A 90 -7.84 -4.84 -15.22
CA LEU A 90 -8.35 -4.59 -16.57
C LEU A 90 -8.27 -3.11 -16.92
N PHE A 91 -8.62 -2.23 -15.99
CA PHE A 91 -8.52 -0.79 -16.19
C PHE A 91 -7.08 -0.33 -16.47
N ASP A 92 -6.10 -0.88 -15.75
CA ASP A 92 -4.68 -0.63 -15.97
C ASP A 92 -4.21 -1.08 -17.37
N ARG A 93 -4.62 -2.28 -17.80
CA ARG A 93 -4.33 -2.77 -19.16
C ARG A 93 -4.95 -1.88 -20.25
N LEU A 94 -6.19 -1.41 -20.05
CA LEU A 94 -6.89 -0.54 -20.99
C LEU A 94 -6.35 0.90 -21.02
N THR A 95 -5.58 1.30 -20.01
CA THR A 95 -4.94 2.63 -19.90
C THR A 95 -3.41 2.56 -20.08
N ASN A 96 -2.90 1.43 -20.57
CA ASN A 96 -1.47 1.18 -20.81
C ASN A 96 -0.58 1.51 -19.59
N GLY A 97 -1.00 1.12 -18.38
CA GLY A 97 -0.28 1.38 -17.14
C GLY A 97 -0.60 2.73 -16.48
N ASN A 98 -1.56 3.50 -17.02
CA ASN A 98 -1.96 4.81 -16.49
C ASN A 98 -3.23 4.75 -15.63
N SER A 99 -3.47 3.64 -14.93
CA SER A 99 -4.65 3.46 -14.10
C SER A 99 -4.79 4.57 -13.06
N LEU A 100 -3.72 4.90 -12.33
CA LEU A 100 -3.74 5.91 -11.27
C LEU A 100 -4.05 7.32 -11.80
N VAL A 101 -3.31 7.78 -12.81
CA VAL A 101 -3.53 9.12 -13.42
C VAL A 101 -4.93 9.24 -14.01
N THR A 102 -5.37 8.22 -14.76
CA THR A 102 -6.68 8.25 -15.44
C THR A 102 -7.82 8.23 -14.43
N LEU A 103 -7.71 7.40 -13.39
CA LEU A 103 -8.68 7.31 -12.30
C LEU A 103 -8.77 8.62 -11.52
N LEU A 104 -7.64 9.19 -11.08
CA LEU A 104 -7.68 10.38 -10.22
C LEU A 104 -8.14 11.62 -11.01
N CYS A 105 -7.75 11.77 -12.29
CA CYS A 105 -8.33 12.76 -13.20
C CYS A 105 -9.86 12.66 -13.25
N HIS A 106 -10.40 11.45 -13.42
CA HIS A 106 -11.83 11.22 -13.48
C HIS A 106 -12.53 11.55 -12.15
N LEU A 107 -11.99 11.09 -11.03
CA LEU A 107 -12.58 11.32 -9.70
C LEU A 107 -12.54 12.80 -9.30
N PHE A 108 -11.46 13.53 -9.60
CA PHE A 108 -11.38 14.97 -9.38
C PHE A 108 -12.45 15.76 -10.15
N ASN A 109 -12.82 15.27 -11.34
CA ASN A 109 -13.93 15.83 -12.12
C ASN A 109 -15.30 15.43 -11.55
N VAL A 110 -15.51 14.15 -11.21
CA VAL A 110 -16.79 13.64 -10.66
C VAL A 110 -17.17 14.31 -9.34
N HIS A 111 -16.20 14.57 -8.47
CA HIS A 111 -16.42 15.29 -7.20
C HIS A 111 -16.37 16.82 -7.34
N GLY A 112 -16.19 17.36 -8.55
CA GLY A 112 -16.15 18.80 -8.82
C GLY A 112 -14.94 19.55 -8.22
N LEU A 113 -13.91 18.83 -7.77
CA LEU A 113 -12.77 19.38 -7.02
C LEU A 113 -11.97 20.40 -7.85
N ILE A 114 -11.83 20.14 -9.16
CA ILE A 114 -11.15 21.03 -10.11
C ILE A 114 -11.77 22.43 -10.09
N HIS A 115 -13.11 22.50 -10.17
CA HIS A 115 -13.84 23.76 -10.15
C HIS A 115 -13.84 24.38 -8.74
N HIS A 116 -14.07 23.57 -7.70
CA HIS A 116 -14.15 24.05 -6.31
C HIS A 116 -12.85 24.71 -5.83
N PHE A 117 -11.70 24.08 -6.09
CA PHE A 117 -10.38 24.59 -5.69
C PHE A 117 -9.69 25.41 -6.78
N GLN A 118 -10.35 25.67 -7.92
CA GLN A 118 -9.80 26.37 -9.07
C GLN A 118 -8.45 25.79 -9.54
N LEU A 119 -8.37 24.46 -9.61
CA LEU A 119 -7.14 23.75 -9.96
C LEU A 119 -6.82 23.94 -11.44
N ASP A 120 -5.57 24.33 -11.74
CA ASP A 120 -5.08 24.28 -13.12
C ASP A 120 -4.89 22.83 -13.57
N MET A 121 -5.44 22.48 -14.74
CA MET A 121 -5.40 21.10 -15.23
C MET A 121 -3.99 20.63 -15.59
N VAL A 122 -3.07 21.54 -15.93
CA VAL A 122 -1.68 21.20 -16.26
C VAL A 122 -0.87 20.93 -14.99
N THR A 123 -1.04 21.73 -13.93
CA THR A 123 -0.44 21.46 -12.62
C THR A 123 -1.00 20.18 -11.98
N LEU A 124 -2.31 19.94 -12.13
CA LEU A 124 -2.95 18.70 -11.68
C LEU A 124 -2.39 17.49 -12.41
N HIS A 125 -2.44 17.46 -13.75
CA HIS A 125 -1.90 16.33 -14.52
C HIS A 125 -0.41 16.11 -14.23
N ARG A 126 0.39 17.18 -14.07
CA ARG A 126 1.79 17.06 -13.65
C ARG A 126 1.93 16.39 -12.28
N PHE A 127 1.16 16.81 -11.28
CA PHE A 127 1.19 16.18 -9.95
C PHE A 127 0.84 14.69 -10.04
N LEU A 128 -0.23 14.34 -10.76
CA LEU A 128 -0.67 12.94 -10.89
C LEU A 128 0.37 12.05 -11.57
N VAL A 129 1.00 12.54 -12.64
CA VAL A 129 2.08 11.81 -13.32
C VAL A 129 3.30 11.67 -12.40
N MET A 130 3.68 12.72 -11.65
CA MET A 130 4.76 12.60 -10.67
C MET A 130 4.48 11.49 -9.65
N VAL A 131 3.27 11.45 -9.08
CA VAL A 131 2.88 10.39 -8.13
C VAL A 131 2.95 9.00 -8.76
N GLN A 132 2.44 8.82 -9.98
CA GLN A 132 2.44 7.52 -10.66
C GLN A 132 3.85 7.03 -11.02
N GLU A 133 4.74 7.92 -11.49
CA GLU A 133 6.10 7.55 -11.91
C GLU A 133 7.06 7.36 -10.71
N ASP A 134 6.72 7.87 -9.52
CA ASP A 134 7.44 7.60 -8.27
C ASP A 134 7.06 6.23 -7.65
N TYR A 135 6.06 5.54 -8.20
CA TYR A 135 5.77 4.15 -7.86
C TYR A 135 6.65 3.16 -8.64
N HIS A 136 7.18 2.19 -7.91
CA HIS A 136 8.15 1.21 -8.44
C HIS A 136 7.43 0.07 -9.17
N SER A 137 7.32 0.18 -10.50
CA SER A 137 6.62 -0.82 -11.34
C SER A 137 7.19 -2.25 -11.26
N GLN A 138 8.42 -2.42 -10.76
CA GLN A 138 9.03 -3.73 -10.50
C GLN A 138 8.51 -4.43 -9.24
N ASN A 139 7.88 -3.70 -8.31
CA ASN A 139 7.29 -4.26 -7.09
C ASN A 139 6.02 -5.06 -7.47
N PRO A 140 5.88 -6.34 -7.06
CA PRO A 140 4.69 -7.12 -7.36
C PRO A 140 3.39 -6.51 -6.84
N TYR A 141 3.41 -5.93 -5.64
CA TYR A 141 2.25 -5.38 -4.93
C TYR A 141 2.32 -3.86 -4.77
N HIS A 142 3.32 -3.31 -4.07
CA HIS A 142 3.36 -1.87 -3.74
C HIS A 142 3.83 -1.03 -4.95
N ASN A 143 2.91 -0.84 -5.91
CA ASN A 143 3.08 -0.12 -7.17
C ASN A 143 1.83 0.73 -7.49
N ALA A 144 1.85 1.47 -8.60
CA ALA A 144 0.78 2.40 -8.97
C ALA A 144 -0.61 1.74 -9.14
N VAL A 145 -0.68 0.44 -9.46
CA VAL A 145 -1.96 -0.28 -9.60
C VAL A 145 -2.59 -0.54 -8.23
N HIS A 146 -1.78 -0.79 -7.20
CA HIS A 146 -2.26 -0.88 -5.82
C HIS A 146 -2.78 0.49 -5.35
N ALA A 147 -2.02 1.56 -5.57
CA ALA A 147 -2.46 2.93 -5.29
C ALA A 147 -3.77 3.29 -5.99
N ALA A 148 -3.98 2.82 -7.21
CA ALA A 148 -5.22 3.00 -7.95
C ALA A 148 -6.40 2.15 -7.37
N ASP A 149 -6.14 0.93 -6.88
CA ASP A 149 -7.13 0.10 -6.19
C ASP A 149 -7.58 0.75 -4.87
N VAL A 150 -6.63 1.21 -4.05
CA VAL A 150 -6.87 1.93 -2.79
C VAL A 150 -7.61 3.24 -3.03
N THR A 151 -7.25 3.98 -4.09
CA THR A 151 -7.99 5.17 -4.54
C THR A 151 -9.44 4.85 -4.90
N GLN A 152 -9.68 3.76 -5.64
CA GLN A 152 -11.01 3.36 -6.04
C GLN A 152 -11.85 2.88 -4.83
N ALA A 153 -11.26 2.12 -3.92
CA ALA A 153 -11.89 1.73 -2.67
C ALA A 153 -12.24 2.94 -1.80
N MET A 154 -11.31 3.89 -1.64
CA MET A 154 -11.54 5.15 -0.93
C MET A 154 -12.67 5.96 -1.56
N HIS A 155 -12.79 6.00 -2.89
CA HIS A 155 -13.94 6.60 -3.56
C HIS A 155 -15.28 5.94 -3.17
N CYS A 156 -15.33 4.61 -3.08
CA CYS A 156 -16.53 3.91 -2.59
C CYS A 156 -16.87 4.28 -1.13
N TYR A 157 -15.87 4.39 -0.25
CA TYR A 157 -16.10 4.77 1.16
C TYR A 157 -16.52 6.22 1.35
N LEU A 158 -15.94 7.16 0.59
CA LEU A 158 -16.37 8.56 0.58
C LEU A 158 -17.83 8.73 0.11
N ARG A 159 -18.41 7.70 -0.54
CA ARG A 159 -19.80 7.64 -0.97
C ARG A 159 -20.74 6.90 -0.01
N GLU A 160 -20.26 6.32 1.08
CA GLU A 160 -21.13 5.73 2.09
C GLU A 160 -22.06 6.80 2.67
N PRO A 161 -23.40 6.58 2.77
CA PRO A 161 -24.35 7.66 3.07
C PRO A 161 -24.03 8.44 4.35
N LYS A 162 -23.55 7.74 5.37
CA LYS A 162 -23.16 8.32 6.66
C LYS A 162 -21.95 9.24 6.57
N LEU A 163 -21.00 9.01 5.67
CA LEU A 163 -19.86 9.91 5.44
C LEU A 163 -20.22 11.00 4.42
N ALA A 164 -20.79 10.62 3.28
CA ALA A 164 -21.13 11.52 2.18
C ALA A 164 -22.02 12.72 2.61
N SER A 165 -22.82 12.55 3.67
CA SER A 165 -23.67 13.61 4.22
C SER A 165 -22.92 14.73 4.98
N PHE A 166 -21.65 14.51 5.36
CA PHE A 166 -20.87 15.44 6.20
C PHE A 166 -19.51 15.82 5.60
N LEU A 167 -18.99 15.06 4.64
CA LEU A 167 -17.70 15.33 4.01
C LEU A 167 -17.71 16.65 3.22
N THR A 168 -16.70 17.47 3.47
CA THR A 168 -16.42 18.68 2.68
C THR A 168 -15.61 18.34 1.41
N PRO A 169 -15.55 19.25 0.42
CA PRO A 169 -14.66 19.08 -0.73
C PRO A 169 -13.18 18.91 -0.35
N SER A 170 -12.74 19.52 0.77
CA SER A 170 -11.38 19.32 1.31
C SER A 170 -11.19 17.91 1.84
N ASP A 171 -12.15 17.40 2.61
CA ASP A 171 -12.13 16.03 3.14
C ASP A 171 -12.04 14.99 2.00
N ILE A 172 -12.83 15.18 0.93
CA ILE A 172 -12.82 14.33 -0.26
C ILE A 172 -11.48 14.41 -1.00
N MET A 173 -10.97 15.62 -1.24
CA MET A 173 -9.71 15.79 -1.96
C MET A 173 -8.52 15.21 -1.18
N LEU A 174 -8.46 15.43 0.14
CA LEU A 174 -7.43 14.88 1.01
C LEU A 174 -7.50 13.35 1.06
N GLY A 175 -8.70 12.77 1.17
CA GLY A 175 -8.89 11.32 1.13
C GLY A 175 -8.41 10.68 -0.17
N LEU A 176 -8.73 11.29 -1.32
CA LEU A 176 -8.29 10.82 -2.64
C LEU A 176 -6.78 11.00 -2.85
N LEU A 177 -6.20 12.14 -2.44
CA LEU A 177 -4.75 12.39 -2.54
C LEU A 177 -3.95 11.47 -1.61
N ALA A 178 -4.44 11.18 -0.40
CA ALA A 178 -3.81 10.24 0.51
C ALA A 178 -3.83 8.82 -0.07
N ALA A 179 -4.99 8.35 -0.53
CA ALA A 179 -5.12 7.04 -1.16
C ALA A 179 -4.21 6.87 -2.39
N ALA A 180 -4.11 7.90 -3.24
CA ALA A 180 -3.27 7.86 -4.44
C ALA A 180 -1.77 7.88 -4.15
N ALA A 181 -1.34 8.31 -2.96
CA ALA A 181 0.07 8.57 -2.66
C ALA A 181 0.59 7.92 -1.36
N HIS A 182 -0.19 7.06 -0.71
CA HIS A 182 0.16 6.49 0.60
C HIS A 182 1.44 5.62 0.61
N ASP A 183 1.88 5.16 -0.56
CA ASP A 183 2.99 4.21 -0.78
C ASP A 183 4.02 4.69 -1.84
N VAL A 184 4.07 5.99 -2.17
CA VAL A 184 5.00 6.51 -3.20
C VAL A 184 6.46 6.25 -2.84
N ASP A 185 7.27 5.81 -3.81
CA ASP A 185 8.66 5.37 -3.59
C ASP A 185 8.81 4.22 -2.57
N HIS A 186 7.80 3.32 -2.46
CA HIS A 186 7.92 2.10 -1.65
C HIS A 186 9.01 1.17 -2.21
N PRO A 187 10.00 0.75 -1.39
CA PRO A 187 11.21 0.06 -1.86
C PRO A 187 11.04 -1.46 -2.07
N GLY A 188 9.81 -1.98 -1.94
CA GLY A 188 9.51 -3.41 -2.04
C GLY A 188 9.91 -4.24 -0.81
N VAL A 189 10.20 -3.58 0.33
CA VAL A 189 10.64 -4.20 1.58
C VAL A 189 10.09 -3.46 2.80
N ASN A 190 9.82 -4.19 3.88
CA ASN A 190 9.16 -3.67 5.08
C ASN A 190 10.08 -2.83 6.00
N GLN A 191 9.48 -2.09 6.93
CA GLN A 191 10.20 -1.27 7.92
C GLN A 191 11.27 -2.08 8.71
N PRO A 192 10.99 -3.28 9.27
CA PRO A 192 12.01 -4.11 9.90
C PRO A 192 13.25 -4.38 9.02
N PHE A 193 13.07 -4.60 7.71
CA PHE A 193 14.17 -4.75 6.76
C PHE A 193 15.02 -3.48 6.65
N LEU A 194 14.38 -2.31 6.52
CA LEU A 194 15.09 -1.03 6.47
C LEU A 194 15.89 -0.74 7.75
N ILE A 195 15.35 -1.12 8.92
CA ILE A 195 16.02 -0.95 10.21
C ILE A 195 17.23 -1.90 10.32
N LYS A 196 17.06 -3.21 10.05
CA LYS A 196 18.17 -4.18 10.19
C LYS A 196 19.32 -3.95 9.20
N THR A 197 19.01 -3.45 8.01
CA THR A 197 20.01 -3.06 7.00
C THR A 197 20.63 -1.67 7.23
N LYS A 198 20.20 -0.94 8.28
CA LYS A 198 20.61 0.45 8.57
C LYS A 198 20.39 1.39 7.39
N HIS A 199 19.28 1.20 6.67
CA HIS A 199 18.92 2.02 5.53
C HIS A 199 18.77 3.50 5.94
N HIS A 200 19.15 4.42 5.05
CA HIS A 200 19.20 5.85 5.36
C HIS A 200 17.84 6.43 5.80
N LEU A 201 16.72 5.89 5.30
CA LEU A 201 15.37 6.28 5.71
C LEU A 201 15.09 5.91 7.19
N ALA A 202 15.56 4.75 7.66
CA ALA A 202 15.38 4.35 9.06
C ALA A 202 16.10 5.32 10.01
N SER A 203 17.30 5.80 9.62
CA SER A 203 18.00 6.88 10.35
C SER A 203 17.32 8.24 10.23
N LEU A 204 16.70 8.56 9.08
CA LEU A 204 16.03 9.85 8.84
C LEU A 204 14.75 9.98 9.68
N TYR A 205 13.98 8.90 9.79
CA TYR A 205 12.70 8.83 10.51
C TYR A 205 12.80 8.12 11.87
N GLN A 206 14.02 7.95 12.40
CA GLN A 206 14.30 7.47 13.75
C GLN A 206 13.61 6.13 14.09
N ASN A 207 13.51 5.23 13.12
CA ASN A 207 12.82 3.93 13.21
C ASN A 207 11.30 3.98 13.50
N VAL A 208 10.63 5.13 13.37
CA VAL A 208 9.18 5.28 13.62
C VAL A 208 8.43 5.56 12.32
N SER A 209 7.49 4.67 11.95
CA SER A 209 6.67 4.74 10.73
C SER A 209 7.51 5.17 9.51
N VAL A 210 8.61 4.44 9.28
CA VAL A 210 9.72 4.84 8.39
C VAL A 210 9.26 4.95 6.94
N LEU A 211 8.38 4.05 6.52
CA LEU A 211 7.83 4.01 5.17
C LEU A 211 6.78 5.10 5.00
N GLU A 212 5.83 5.19 5.92
CA GLU A 212 4.71 6.12 5.87
C GLU A 212 5.16 7.59 6.00
N ASN A 213 6.21 7.86 6.80
CA ASN A 213 6.88 9.15 6.79
C ASN A 213 7.54 9.43 5.44
N HIS A 214 8.18 8.44 4.80
CA HIS A 214 8.78 8.59 3.48
C HIS A 214 7.73 8.96 2.43
N HIS A 215 6.67 8.16 2.32
CA HIS A 215 5.55 8.37 1.40
C HIS A 215 4.91 9.75 1.61
N TRP A 216 4.68 10.16 2.86
CA TRP A 216 4.22 11.51 3.19
C TRP A 216 5.19 12.59 2.69
N ARG A 217 6.49 12.52 3.03
CA ARG A 217 7.45 13.57 2.67
C ARG A 217 7.66 13.68 1.16
N SER A 218 7.72 12.55 0.44
CA SER A 218 7.78 12.52 -1.02
C SER A 218 6.53 13.17 -1.63
N THR A 219 5.34 12.82 -1.14
CA THR A 219 4.06 13.43 -1.56
C THR A 219 4.05 14.95 -1.38
N ILE A 220 4.49 15.47 -0.24
CA ILE A 220 4.57 16.93 -0.02
C ILE A 220 5.62 17.58 -0.95
N GLY A 221 6.72 16.88 -1.26
CA GLY A 221 7.69 17.31 -2.27
C GLY A 221 7.04 17.49 -3.64
N MET A 222 6.35 16.46 -4.13
CA MET A 222 5.64 16.47 -5.42
C MET A 222 4.54 17.53 -5.47
N LEU A 223 3.77 17.72 -4.39
CA LEU A 223 2.70 18.71 -4.30
C LEU A 223 3.23 20.15 -4.45
N ARG A 224 4.41 20.43 -3.87
CA ARG A 224 5.09 21.73 -3.96
C ARG A 224 5.77 21.94 -5.32
N GLU A 225 6.45 20.92 -5.85
CA GLU A 225 7.12 21.00 -7.15
C GLU A 225 6.12 21.13 -8.31
N SER A 226 5.03 20.36 -8.27
CA SER A 226 3.92 20.46 -9.23
C SER A 226 3.17 21.79 -9.15
N ARG A 227 3.28 22.53 -8.03
CA ARG A 227 2.60 23.80 -7.74
C ARG A 227 1.06 23.70 -7.78
N LEU A 228 0.49 22.51 -7.60
CA LEU A 228 -0.95 22.24 -7.72
C LEU A 228 -1.81 23.17 -6.84
N LEU A 229 -1.33 23.49 -5.63
CA LEU A 229 -2.04 24.33 -4.66
C LEU A 229 -1.41 25.72 -4.47
N ALA A 230 -0.46 26.12 -5.34
CA ALA A 230 0.37 27.32 -5.11
C ALA A 230 -0.39 28.66 -5.21
N HIS A 231 -1.63 28.64 -5.71
CA HIS A 231 -2.55 29.79 -5.74
C HIS A 231 -3.43 29.90 -4.49
N LEU A 232 -3.51 28.86 -3.66
CA LEU A 232 -4.29 28.87 -2.42
C LEU A 232 -3.52 29.61 -1.29
N PRO A 233 -4.23 30.14 -0.28
CA PRO A 233 -3.58 30.76 0.88
C PRO A 233 -2.63 29.80 1.58
N LYS A 234 -1.49 30.31 2.06
CA LYS A 234 -0.42 29.49 2.63
C LYS A 234 -0.92 28.67 3.82
N GLU A 235 -1.75 29.27 4.66
CA GLU A 235 -2.33 28.67 5.86
C GLU A 235 -3.20 27.46 5.49
N VAL A 236 -3.99 27.56 4.42
CA VAL A 236 -4.79 26.47 3.86
C VAL A 236 -3.89 25.36 3.31
N THR A 237 -2.85 25.71 2.54
CA THR A 237 -1.90 24.69 2.04
C THR A 237 -1.18 23.96 3.17
N GLN A 238 -0.80 24.66 4.24
CA GLN A 238 -0.09 24.06 5.38
C GLN A 238 -0.98 23.12 6.19
N ASP A 239 -2.24 23.49 6.41
CA ASP A 239 -3.25 22.61 7.01
C ASP A 239 -3.48 21.35 6.15
N MET A 240 -3.66 21.51 4.84
CA MET A 240 -3.80 20.38 3.91
C MET A 240 -2.58 19.46 3.90
N GLU A 241 -1.35 19.99 3.90
CA GLU A 241 -0.12 19.18 3.97
C GLU A 241 0.00 18.39 5.30
N GLN A 242 -0.53 18.94 6.40
CA GLN A 242 -0.58 18.27 7.70
C GLN A 242 -1.66 17.18 7.75
N GLN A 243 -2.87 17.47 7.26
CA GLN A 243 -3.95 16.49 7.20
C GLN A 243 -3.61 15.33 6.25
N LEU A 244 -3.03 15.62 5.08
CA LEU A 244 -2.55 14.61 4.12
C LEU A 244 -1.50 13.70 4.77
N GLY A 245 -0.55 14.25 5.51
CA GLY A 245 0.42 13.47 6.28
C GLY A 245 -0.22 12.63 7.38
N SER A 246 -1.20 13.19 8.09
CA SER A 246 -1.96 12.50 9.13
C SER A 246 -2.79 11.33 8.59
N LEU A 247 -3.26 11.40 7.33
CA LEU A 247 -3.91 10.29 6.65
C LEU A 247 -2.90 9.20 6.27
N ILE A 248 -1.79 9.56 5.61
CA ILE A 248 -0.76 8.60 5.20
C ILE A 248 -0.13 7.91 6.42
N LEU A 249 0.22 8.64 7.49
CA LEU A 249 0.74 8.05 8.74
C LEU A 249 -0.25 7.15 9.49
N ALA A 250 -1.52 7.08 9.07
CA ALA A 250 -2.48 6.12 9.59
C ALA A 250 -2.42 4.76 8.89
N THR A 251 -1.83 4.63 7.69
CA THR A 251 -1.74 3.33 7.00
C THR A 251 -0.85 2.35 7.75
N ASP A 252 0.20 2.83 8.45
CA ASP A 252 1.13 2.05 9.28
C ASP A 252 0.39 0.91 10.02
N ILE A 253 0.65 -0.31 9.56
CA ILE A 253 -0.09 -1.49 9.99
C ILE A 253 0.23 -1.85 11.45
N ASN A 254 1.42 -1.48 11.94
CA ASN A 254 1.83 -1.69 13.33
C ASN A 254 0.96 -0.87 14.30
N ARG A 255 0.42 0.25 13.83
CA ARG A 255 -0.49 1.12 14.58
C ARG A 255 -1.96 0.70 14.48
N GLN A 256 -2.33 -0.34 13.73
CA GLN A 256 -3.74 -0.70 13.54
C GLN A 256 -4.50 -0.90 14.86
N ASN A 257 -3.89 -1.51 15.88
CA ASN A 257 -4.54 -1.70 17.17
C ASN A 257 -4.88 -0.38 17.89
N GLU A 258 -4.08 0.67 17.73
CA GLU A 258 -4.37 2.03 18.24
C GLU A 258 -5.68 2.56 17.65
N PHE A 259 -5.80 2.49 16.32
CA PHE A 259 -6.98 2.93 15.57
C PHE A 259 -8.22 2.08 15.88
N LEU A 260 -8.08 0.75 15.99
CA LEU A 260 -9.18 -0.15 16.33
C LEU A 260 -9.72 0.08 17.74
N ILE A 261 -8.83 0.26 18.74
CA ILE A 261 -9.24 0.55 20.12
C ILE A 261 -9.97 1.89 20.19
N ARG A 262 -9.44 2.92 19.52
CA ARG A 262 -10.08 4.25 19.45
C ARG A 262 -11.45 4.18 18.75
N LEU A 263 -11.54 3.53 17.59
CA LEU A 263 -12.81 3.37 16.87
C LEU A 263 -13.83 2.59 17.69
N LYS A 264 -13.41 1.50 18.34
CA LYS A 264 -14.27 0.75 19.26
C LYS A 264 -14.79 1.65 20.38
N SER A 265 -13.94 2.41 21.05
CA SER A 265 -14.36 3.31 22.13
C SER A 265 -15.41 4.32 21.64
N HIS A 266 -15.19 4.91 20.47
CA HIS A 266 -16.11 5.86 19.85
C HIS A 266 -17.48 5.22 19.51
N LEU A 267 -17.49 3.98 19.03
CA LEU A 267 -18.72 3.24 18.70
C LEU A 267 -19.48 2.75 19.94
N ASP A 268 -18.75 2.28 20.95
CA ASP A 268 -19.33 1.80 22.21
C ASP A 268 -19.90 2.98 23.05
N ASN A 269 -19.25 4.16 23.02
CA ASN A 269 -19.72 5.39 23.67
C ASN A 269 -20.80 6.16 22.89
N GLN A 270 -20.93 5.91 21.58
CA GLN A 270 -21.78 6.69 20.65
C GLN A 270 -21.43 8.20 20.58
N ASP A 271 -20.16 8.55 20.79
CA ASP A 271 -19.69 9.93 20.90
C ASP A 271 -19.10 10.51 19.59
N LEU A 272 -19.04 9.72 18.52
CA LEU A 272 -18.46 10.12 17.22
C LEU A 272 -19.40 11.03 16.42
N ARG A 273 -18.99 12.30 16.24
CA ARG A 273 -19.79 13.39 15.65
C ARG A 273 -19.17 13.87 14.33
N LEU A 274 -19.71 13.43 13.20
CA LEU A 274 -19.20 13.82 11.87
C LEU A 274 -19.39 15.32 11.54
N GLU A 275 -20.07 16.09 12.39
CA GLU A 275 -20.02 17.55 12.32
C GLU A 275 -18.65 18.11 12.76
N ASP A 276 -17.94 17.44 13.69
CA ASP A 276 -16.58 17.79 14.11
C ASP A 276 -15.56 17.35 13.04
N ALA A 277 -14.67 18.26 12.65
CA ALA A 277 -13.64 18.01 11.65
C ALA A 277 -12.64 16.92 12.08
N ARG A 278 -12.37 16.78 13.39
CA ARG A 278 -11.45 15.77 13.94
C ARG A 278 -12.03 14.36 13.85
N ASP A 279 -13.34 14.23 14.00
CA ASP A 279 -14.05 12.96 13.88
C ASP A 279 -14.24 12.56 12.42
N ARG A 280 -14.51 13.52 11.51
CA ARG A 280 -14.41 13.26 10.07
C ARG A 280 -13.01 12.82 9.67
N HIS A 281 -11.98 13.55 10.08
CA HIS A 281 -10.58 13.21 9.78
C HIS A 281 -10.21 11.83 10.32
N PHE A 282 -10.62 11.50 11.55
CA PHE A 282 -10.42 10.16 12.10
C PHE A 282 -11.15 9.09 11.27
N MET A 283 -12.38 9.31 10.84
CA MET A 283 -13.08 8.37 9.97
C MET A 283 -12.50 8.28 8.56
N LEU A 284 -11.85 9.34 8.04
CA LEU A 284 -11.06 9.27 6.81
C LEU A 284 -9.80 8.42 7.00
N GLN A 285 -9.13 8.50 8.16
CA GLN A 285 -8.02 7.61 8.50
C GLN A 285 -8.50 6.15 8.54
N ILE A 286 -9.62 5.86 9.19
CA ILE A 286 -10.23 4.52 9.19
C ILE A 286 -10.60 4.07 7.77
N ALA A 287 -11.23 4.92 6.96
CA ALA A 287 -11.62 4.60 5.58
C ALA A 287 -10.40 4.31 4.69
N LEU A 288 -9.30 5.07 4.84
CA LEU A 288 -8.05 4.82 4.12
C LEU A 288 -7.40 3.50 4.56
N LYS A 289 -7.38 3.19 5.87
CA LYS A 289 -6.94 1.87 6.36
C LYS A 289 -7.80 0.75 5.80
N CYS A 290 -9.12 0.91 5.76
CA CYS A 290 -10.00 -0.07 5.10
C CYS A 290 -9.62 -0.25 3.63
N ALA A 291 -9.34 0.83 2.90
CA ALA A 291 -9.04 0.81 1.47
C ALA A 291 -7.73 0.10 1.15
N ASP A 292 -6.68 0.41 1.91
CA ASP A 292 -5.35 -0.22 1.86
C ASP A 292 -5.45 -1.75 1.99
N ILE A 293 -6.07 -2.25 3.05
CA ILE A 293 -6.21 -3.69 3.31
C ILE A 293 -7.49 -4.33 2.72
N CYS A 294 -8.10 -3.74 1.69
CA CYS A 294 -9.41 -4.20 1.18
C CYS A 294 -9.38 -5.42 0.26
N ASN A 295 -8.23 -5.88 -0.24
CA ASN A 295 -8.23 -6.90 -1.30
C ASN A 295 -8.90 -8.24 -0.90
N PRO A 296 -8.80 -8.73 0.36
CA PRO A 296 -9.62 -9.82 0.89
C PRO A 296 -11.13 -9.66 0.78
N CYS A 297 -11.62 -8.42 0.73
CA CYS A 297 -13.03 -8.04 0.63
C CYS A 297 -13.50 -7.84 -0.82
N ARG A 298 -12.63 -8.01 -1.83
CA ARG A 298 -12.97 -7.96 -3.26
C ARG A 298 -13.48 -9.31 -3.78
N LEU A 299 -13.97 -9.35 -5.02
CA LEU A 299 -14.21 -10.59 -5.76
C LEU A 299 -12.98 -11.53 -5.74
N TRP A 300 -13.22 -12.83 -5.68
CA TRP A 300 -12.15 -13.83 -5.50
C TRP A 300 -11.01 -13.69 -6.51
N GLU A 301 -11.27 -13.45 -7.80
CA GLU A 301 -10.19 -13.38 -8.80
C GLU A 301 -9.30 -12.13 -8.63
N LEU A 302 -9.84 -11.02 -8.09
CA LEU A 302 -9.05 -9.85 -7.70
C LEU A 302 -8.29 -10.12 -6.39
N SER A 303 -9.00 -10.65 -5.38
CA SER A 303 -8.43 -11.02 -4.08
C SER A 303 -7.26 -12.00 -4.21
N LYS A 304 -7.39 -12.99 -5.12
CA LYS A 304 -6.35 -13.97 -5.44
C LYS A 304 -5.13 -13.32 -6.10
N GLN A 305 -5.33 -12.48 -7.13
CA GLN A 305 -4.22 -11.78 -7.79
C GLN A 305 -3.44 -10.90 -6.81
N TRP A 306 -4.14 -10.16 -5.93
CA TRP A 306 -3.49 -9.37 -4.88
C TRP A 306 -2.78 -10.25 -3.85
N SER A 307 -3.37 -11.37 -3.45
CA SER A 307 -2.75 -12.35 -2.54
C SER A 307 -1.46 -12.94 -3.13
N GLU A 308 -1.45 -13.26 -4.42
CA GLU A 308 -0.29 -13.79 -5.13
C GLU A 308 0.83 -12.74 -5.24
N ARG A 309 0.47 -11.49 -5.59
CA ARG A 309 1.41 -10.36 -5.64
C ARG A 309 2.05 -10.03 -4.30
N VAL A 310 1.26 -9.89 -3.22
CA VAL A 310 1.82 -9.52 -1.91
C VAL A 310 2.75 -10.60 -1.36
N CYS A 311 2.41 -11.88 -1.58
CA CYS A 311 3.29 -12.98 -1.18
C CYS A 311 4.55 -13.06 -2.06
N GLU A 312 4.46 -12.78 -3.37
CA GLU A 312 5.66 -12.67 -4.22
C GLU A 312 6.62 -11.60 -3.71
N GLU A 313 6.10 -10.44 -3.29
CA GLU A 313 6.92 -9.36 -2.74
C GLU A 313 7.56 -9.74 -1.39
N PHE A 314 6.80 -10.39 -0.49
CA PHE A 314 7.35 -10.94 0.75
C PHE A 314 8.46 -11.98 0.50
N TYR A 315 8.28 -12.88 -0.47
CA TYR A 315 9.30 -13.88 -0.81
C TYR A 315 10.55 -13.25 -1.44
N ARG A 316 10.40 -12.22 -2.29
CA ARG A 316 11.52 -11.43 -2.80
C ARG A 316 12.30 -10.74 -1.67
N GLN A 317 11.62 -10.26 -0.62
CA GLN A 317 12.30 -9.77 0.58
C GLN A 317 13.06 -10.91 1.28
N GLY A 318 12.44 -12.08 1.46
CA GLY A 318 13.09 -13.25 2.07
C GLY A 318 14.35 -13.71 1.33
N ASP A 319 14.34 -13.69 0.00
CA ASP A 319 15.51 -13.98 -0.84
C ASP A 319 16.64 -12.96 -0.61
N LEU A 320 16.31 -11.67 -0.47
CA LEU A 320 17.28 -10.63 -0.11
C LEU A 320 17.83 -10.85 1.30
N GLU A 321 16.99 -11.21 2.26
CA GLU A 321 17.39 -11.50 3.65
C GLU A 321 18.37 -12.67 3.70
N GLN A 322 18.05 -13.78 3.02
CA GLN A 322 18.93 -14.93 2.89
C GLN A 322 20.26 -14.55 2.22
N LYS A 323 20.21 -13.77 1.14
CA LYS A 323 21.40 -13.31 0.40
C LYS A 323 22.33 -12.39 1.22
N PHE A 324 21.78 -11.64 2.17
CA PHE A 324 22.54 -10.78 3.08
C PHE A 324 22.83 -11.43 4.43
N GLU A 325 22.64 -12.76 4.56
CA GLU A 325 22.88 -13.54 5.78
C GLU A 325 22.08 -13.02 7.00
N LEU A 326 20.90 -12.45 6.74
CA LEU A 326 19.97 -11.94 7.74
C LEU A 326 18.95 -13.03 8.12
N GLU A 327 18.38 -12.92 9.33
CA GLU A 327 17.20 -13.69 9.67
C GLU A 327 16.05 -13.33 8.72
N ILE A 328 15.46 -14.36 8.10
CA ILE A 328 14.31 -14.24 7.20
C ILE A 328 13.09 -13.86 8.03
N SER A 329 12.43 -12.78 7.66
CA SER A 329 11.26 -12.26 8.35
C SER A 329 10.08 -13.24 8.29
N PRO A 330 9.16 -13.22 9.27
CA PRO A 330 7.91 -13.98 9.21
C PRO A 330 7.16 -13.71 7.90
N LEU A 331 6.49 -14.74 7.37
CA LEU A 331 5.73 -14.72 6.11
C LEU A 331 6.58 -14.55 4.82
N CYS A 332 7.89 -14.32 4.95
CA CYS A 332 8.80 -14.08 3.83
C CYS A 332 9.52 -15.35 3.34
N ASN A 333 9.21 -16.54 3.85
CA ASN A 333 9.92 -17.78 3.53
C ASN A 333 9.07 -18.72 2.65
N GLN A 334 9.25 -18.68 1.33
CA GLN A 334 8.48 -19.51 0.38
C GLN A 334 8.59 -21.04 0.61
N GLN A 335 9.61 -21.52 1.34
CA GLN A 335 9.77 -22.94 1.66
C GLN A 335 8.96 -23.39 2.89
N LYS A 336 8.53 -22.44 3.74
CA LYS A 336 7.81 -22.70 5.00
C LYS A 336 6.39 -22.14 4.98
N ASP A 337 6.23 -20.96 4.39
CA ASP A 337 4.99 -20.21 4.32
C ASP A 337 4.20 -20.60 3.07
N THR A 338 2.86 -20.53 3.15
CA THR A 338 1.98 -20.77 2.00
C THR A 338 0.98 -19.64 1.88
N ILE A 339 0.68 -19.22 0.64
CA ILE A 339 -0.31 -18.15 0.36
C ILE A 339 -1.63 -18.40 1.11
N PRO A 340 -2.23 -19.61 1.13
CA PRO A 340 -3.45 -19.85 1.89
C PRO A 340 -3.28 -19.61 3.40
N SER A 341 -2.16 -20.01 4.00
CA SER A 341 -1.91 -19.83 5.43
C SER A 341 -1.72 -18.35 5.79
N ILE A 342 -0.90 -17.62 5.01
CA ILE A 342 -0.70 -16.16 5.14
C ILE A 342 -2.05 -15.45 5.07
N GLN A 343 -2.85 -15.75 4.03
CA GLN A 343 -4.14 -15.10 3.80
C GLN A 343 -5.17 -15.41 4.88
N ILE A 344 -5.27 -16.66 5.37
CA ILE A 344 -6.17 -16.99 6.48
C ILE A 344 -5.77 -16.25 7.76
N GLY A 345 -4.47 -16.14 8.05
CA GLY A 345 -3.95 -15.39 9.19
C GLY A 345 -4.30 -13.90 9.08
N PHE A 346 -3.91 -13.27 7.98
CA PHE A 346 -4.18 -11.86 7.68
C PHE A 346 -5.68 -11.53 7.78
N MET A 347 -6.54 -12.33 7.13
CA MET A 347 -7.99 -12.14 7.19
C MET A 347 -8.53 -12.25 8.62
N THR A 348 -8.02 -13.18 9.44
CA THR A 348 -8.50 -13.39 10.83
C THR A 348 -8.07 -12.30 11.80
N TYR A 349 -6.81 -11.87 11.74
CA TYR A 349 -6.21 -11.04 12.79
C TYR A 349 -6.13 -9.55 12.42
N ILE A 350 -6.19 -9.23 11.13
CA ILE A 350 -6.01 -7.85 10.62
C ILE A 350 -7.30 -7.36 9.95
N VAL A 351 -7.85 -8.12 9.00
CA VAL A 351 -8.97 -7.64 8.16
C VAL A 351 -10.31 -7.69 8.89
N GLU A 352 -10.73 -8.88 9.37
CA GLU A 352 -12.03 -9.06 10.04
C GLU A 352 -12.27 -8.02 11.17
N PRO A 353 -11.32 -7.77 12.10
CA PRO A 353 -11.53 -6.79 13.17
C PRO A 353 -11.77 -5.35 12.70
N LEU A 354 -11.17 -4.94 11.56
CA LEU A 354 -11.38 -3.60 11.00
C LEU A 354 -12.71 -3.51 10.25
N PHE A 355 -13.01 -4.49 9.39
CA PHE A 355 -14.21 -4.47 8.57
C PHE A 355 -15.50 -4.71 9.39
N GLU A 356 -15.45 -5.45 10.49
CA GLU A 356 -16.56 -5.54 11.46
C GLU A 356 -16.85 -4.18 12.12
N ARG A 357 -15.81 -3.41 12.49
CA ARG A 357 -15.98 -2.08 13.09
C ARG A 357 -16.40 -1.03 12.06
N TRP A 358 -15.94 -1.15 10.82
CA TRP A 358 -16.44 -0.37 9.70
C TRP A 358 -17.94 -0.60 9.47
N ALA A 359 -18.37 -1.87 9.39
CA ALA A 359 -19.78 -2.20 9.23
C ALA A 359 -20.63 -1.72 10.42
N GLN A 360 -20.13 -1.86 11.67
CA GLN A 360 -20.79 -1.28 12.85
C GLN A 360 -20.93 0.25 12.74
N PHE A 361 -19.93 0.94 12.17
CA PHE A 361 -19.99 2.38 11.94
C PHE A 361 -20.98 2.76 10.82
N THR A 362 -20.94 2.13 9.66
CA THR A 362 -21.80 2.46 8.51
C THR A 362 -23.25 2.02 8.69
N GLY A 363 -23.46 0.99 9.53
CA GLY A 363 -24.65 0.15 9.47
C GLY A 363 -24.54 -0.88 8.35
N ASP A 364 -25.57 -1.71 8.20
CA ASP A 364 -25.70 -2.75 7.17
C ASP A 364 -25.96 -2.13 5.77
N THR A 365 -24.98 -1.40 5.26
CA THR A 365 -25.00 -0.86 3.91
C THR A 365 -24.69 -1.98 2.90
N PRO A 366 -25.21 -1.91 1.66
CA PRO A 366 -24.88 -2.92 0.64
C PRO A 366 -23.38 -3.08 0.39
N LEU A 367 -22.59 -2.02 0.58
CA LEU A 367 -21.13 -2.08 0.47
C LEU A 367 -20.52 -2.88 1.63
N SER A 368 -20.84 -2.55 2.89
CA SER A 368 -20.37 -3.29 4.06
C SER A 368 -20.81 -4.76 4.06
N GLU A 369 -22.05 -5.06 3.69
CA GLU A 369 -22.52 -6.44 3.51
C GLU A 369 -21.73 -7.19 2.43
N ASN A 370 -21.53 -6.59 1.26
CA ASN A 370 -20.78 -7.21 0.16
C ASN A 370 -19.33 -7.49 0.57
N MET A 371 -18.64 -6.53 1.18
CA MET A 371 -17.26 -6.69 1.65
C MET A 371 -17.12 -7.85 2.65
N LEU A 372 -17.97 -7.91 3.67
CA LEU A 372 -17.96 -8.99 4.65
C LEU A 372 -18.34 -10.34 4.02
N ASN A 373 -19.24 -10.36 3.04
CA ASN A 373 -19.60 -11.59 2.31
C ASN A 373 -18.45 -12.09 1.42
N HIS A 374 -17.72 -11.21 0.74
CA HIS A 374 -16.51 -11.56 0.01
C HIS A 374 -15.42 -12.08 0.96
N LEU A 375 -15.14 -11.37 2.06
CA LEU A 375 -14.16 -11.78 3.07
C LEU A 375 -14.42 -13.20 3.59
N ARG A 376 -15.65 -13.50 4.01
CA ARG A 376 -16.06 -14.85 4.46
C ARG A 376 -15.86 -15.90 3.36
N ARG A 377 -16.28 -15.62 2.11
CA ARG A 377 -16.18 -16.55 0.97
C ARG A 377 -14.72 -16.81 0.56
N ASN A 378 -13.90 -15.76 0.50
CA ASN A 378 -12.49 -15.82 0.13
C ASN A 378 -11.69 -16.59 1.20
N LYS A 379 -11.93 -16.31 2.49
CA LYS A 379 -11.35 -17.05 3.61
C LYS A 379 -11.72 -18.53 3.60
N ALA A 380 -12.97 -18.87 3.29
CA ALA A 380 -13.41 -20.26 3.12
C ALA A 380 -12.72 -20.95 1.93
N LYS A 381 -12.53 -20.24 0.81
CA LYS A 381 -11.83 -20.77 -0.38
C LYS A 381 -10.34 -20.98 -0.12
N TRP A 382 -9.65 -20.07 0.59
CA TRP A 382 -8.28 -20.28 1.07
C TRP A 382 -8.17 -21.47 2.02
N ARG A 383 -9.11 -21.62 2.98
CA ARG A 383 -9.17 -22.82 3.84
C ARG A 383 -9.28 -24.11 3.01
N SER A 384 -10.13 -24.14 1.98
CA SER A 384 -10.24 -25.30 1.09
C SER A 384 -8.93 -25.60 0.34
N LEU A 385 -8.23 -24.58 -0.15
CA LEU A 385 -6.93 -24.74 -0.83
C LEU A 385 -5.85 -25.28 0.11
N LEU A 386 -5.78 -24.78 1.36
CA LEU A 386 -4.85 -25.26 2.37
C LEU A 386 -5.08 -26.76 2.69
N HIS A 387 -6.34 -27.18 2.85
CA HIS A 387 -6.67 -28.59 3.07
C HIS A 387 -6.26 -29.47 1.88
N LYS A 388 -6.47 -28.99 0.64
CA LYS A 388 -6.05 -29.70 -0.57
C LYS A 388 -4.53 -29.89 -0.61
N GLN A 389 -3.75 -28.86 -0.31
CA GLN A 389 -2.28 -28.94 -0.24
C GLN A 389 -1.82 -30.02 0.77
N HIS A 390 -2.37 -30.01 2.00
CA HIS A 390 -2.05 -31.02 3.01
C HIS A 390 -2.52 -32.45 2.65
N SER A 391 -3.61 -32.59 1.89
CA SER A 391 -4.02 -33.91 1.40
C SER A 391 -3.09 -34.43 0.30
N SER A 392 -2.62 -33.56 -0.61
CA SER A 392 -1.72 -33.94 -1.71
C SER A 392 -0.30 -34.31 -1.24
N SER A 393 0.21 -33.69 -0.18
CA SER A 393 1.49 -34.11 0.40
C SER A 393 1.39 -35.49 1.05
N ARG A 394 0.34 -35.73 1.84
CA ARG A 394 0.09 -37.03 2.49
C ARG A 394 -0.14 -38.18 1.52
N SER A 395 -0.71 -37.95 0.33
CA SER A 395 -0.86 -38.99 -0.68
C SER A 395 0.46 -39.37 -1.35
N ASN A 396 1.42 -38.46 -1.46
CA ASN A 396 2.73 -38.75 -2.06
C ASN A 396 3.62 -39.59 -1.12
N ASP A 397 3.55 -39.35 0.20
CA ASP A 397 4.30 -40.14 1.20
C ASP A 397 3.89 -41.62 1.24
N HIS A 398 2.66 -41.96 0.83
CA HIS A 398 2.20 -43.36 0.77
C HIS A 398 2.51 -44.08 -0.56
N SER A 399 2.98 -43.37 -1.59
CA SER A 399 3.43 -44.00 -2.85
C SER A 399 4.90 -44.43 -2.85
N GLY A 400 5.69 -44.03 -1.84
CA GLY A 400 7.13 -44.31 -1.74
C GLY A 400 7.52 -45.60 -1.02
N GLN A 401 6.57 -46.44 -0.60
CA GLN A 401 6.82 -47.61 0.27
C GLN A 401 6.24 -48.94 -0.24
N VAL A 402 6.17 -49.15 -1.56
CA VAL A 402 5.87 -50.48 -2.14
C VAL A 402 6.73 -50.75 -3.37
N THR A 403 7.97 -51.22 -3.16
CA THR A 403 8.74 -52.14 -4.04
C THR A 403 10.14 -52.37 -3.45
N ASP A 404 10.28 -53.26 -2.46
CA ASP A 404 11.46 -54.14 -2.38
C ASP A 404 11.23 -55.30 -1.40
N SER A 405 10.76 -56.46 -1.90
CA SER A 405 10.81 -57.76 -1.20
C SER A 405 10.23 -58.89 -2.08
N GLN A 406 10.93 -59.23 -3.17
CA GLN A 406 10.81 -60.54 -3.82
C GLN A 406 12.00 -60.77 -4.78
N GLU A 407 13.06 -61.42 -4.27
CA GLU A 407 13.87 -62.48 -4.91
C GLU A 407 15.23 -62.62 -4.21
N GLN A 408 15.43 -63.70 -3.44
CA GLN A 408 16.44 -64.71 -3.75
C GLN A 408 16.31 -65.94 -2.85
N THR A 409 16.70 -67.09 -3.41
CA THR A 409 16.41 -68.44 -2.92
C THR A 409 17.67 -69.25 -2.62
N LEU A 410 17.58 -70.08 -1.57
CA LEU A 410 18.20 -71.42 -1.42
C LEU A 410 19.71 -71.58 -1.09
N ASN A 411 19.99 -72.77 -0.51
CA ASN A 411 21.28 -73.39 -0.10
C ASN A 411 21.86 -72.90 1.24
N GLU A 412 22.38 -73.72 2.18
CA GLU A 412 22.65 -75.18 2.34
C GLU A 412 22.02 -75.69 3.69
N GLU A 413 21.67 -76.96 3.94
CA GLU A 413 22.50 -78.14 4.32
C GLU A 413 23.56 -77.85 5.42
N GLU A 414 23.83 -78.66 6.46
CA GLU A 414 23.48 -80.06 6.79
C GLU A 414 23.65 -80.33 8.33
N THR A 415 22.79 -81.19 8.93
CA THR A 415 22.98 -82.22 10.02
C THR A 415 24.01 -82.10 11.20
N PRO A 416 23.98 -82.99 12.22
CA PRO A 416 23.03 -84.09 12.53
C PRO A 416 22.27 -83.96 13.86
#